data_AF-A0A967V8C8-F1
#
_entry.id   AF-A0A967V8C8-F1
#
_cell.length_a   1.000
_cell.length_b   1.000
_cell.length_c   1.000
_cell.angle_alpha   90.00
_cell.angle_beta   90.00
_cell.angle_gamma   90.00
#
_symmetry.space_group_name_H-M   'P 1'
#
loop_
_entity.id
_entity.type
_entity.pdbx_description
1 polymer ?
#
loop_
_entity_poly.entity_id
_entity_poly.type
_entity_poly.pdbx_seq_one_letter_code
_entity_poly.pdbx_strand_id
1 'polypeptide(L)'
;MNDSITYVAMDTHKKEHSVALHHPGQEEIVRFTVRNTAREITKMTRKIIKRAPGGVEFCYEAGVCGFVLKRRIEAHGCHCVVIAPSLIPRKPGERIKTDRRDALKLLTLFRAGLLTEVHAPDSQQEAARELTRCRQAVQENLKRVRHQLLKFLTRHGYLYSEGNHWTGKHLKWLRSLEFEEMLLQDVFDNYFTELQHCLQRLSSLDKQVEKLAKSEPYQTIVGLLRCFHGIDTLSAITIITEIFDFGRFSSPGELMSYLGLTCSEFSSGDKQKRGPITRAGNKRVRRILVEVSWHYRHPCNISKALRERRKDQPQWIIDIADRAGQRLRKRYRHLMHCGKMPCKVSVAIARELAGFIWSVFQEYEARKNGKQAA
;
A
#
# COMPACT_ATOMS: atom_id res chain seq x y z
N MET A 1 31.47 -19.95 1.72
CA MET A 1 30.81 -20.18 3.02
C MET A 1 29.27 -20.28 2.88
N ASN A 2 28.76 -21.01 1.86
CA ASN A 2 27.33 -21.25 1.65
C ASN A 2 26.98 -22.75 1.54
N ASP A 3 27.95 -23.65 1.78
CA ASP A 3 27.86 -25.07 1.42
C ASP A 3 27.06 -25.94 2.40
N SER A 4 26.32 -25.34 3.34
CA SER A 4 25.46 -26.07 4.29
C SER A 4 24.00 -25.64 4.30
N ILE A 5 23.61 -24.64 3.49
CA ILE A 5 22.24 -24.13 3.49
C ILE A 5 21.33 -24.98 2.59
N THR A 6 20.20 -25.42 3.14
CA THR A 6 19.10 -26.01 2.37
C THR A 6 18.12 -24.93 1.95
N TYR A 7 17.90 -24.79 0.65
CA TYR A 7 16.97 -23.80 0.10
C TYR A 7 15.63 -24.45 -0.23
N VAL A 8 14.55 -23.77 0.12
CA VAL A 8 13.17 -24.22 -0.09
C VAL A 8 12.37 -23.10 -0.74
N ALA A 9 11.71 -23.38 -1.86
CA ALA A 9 10.78 -22.47 -2.49
C ALA A 9 9.38 -23.06 -2.48
N MET A 10 8.40 -22.22 -2.18
CA MET A 10 7.00 -22.60 -2.13
C MET A 10 6.20 -21.72 -3.09
N ASP A 11 5.55 -22.36 -4.05
CA ASP A 11 4.45 -21.74 -4.79
C ASP A 11 3.16 -21.92 -3.99
N THR A 12 2.62 -20.81 -3.49
CA THR A 12 1.56 -20.83 -2.48
C THR A 12 0.17 -20.73 -3.08
N HIS A 13 -0.65 -21.73 -2.79
CA HIS A 13 -2.08 -21.70 -3.10
C HIS A 13 -2.94 -21.96 -1.86
N LYS A 14 -4.21 -21.53 -1.89
CA LYS A 14 -5.13 -21.54 -0.72
C LYS A 14 -5.32 -22.92 -0.08
N LYS A 15 -5.27 -24.00 -0.87
CA LYS A 15 -5.47 -25.38 -0.41
C LYS A 15 -4.16 -26.10 -0.10
N GLU A 16 -3.21 -26.05 -1.03
CA GLU A 16 -1.95 -26.77 -0.98
C GLU A 16 -0.84 -25.90 -1.57
N HIS A 17 0.40 -26.13 -1.17
CA HIS A 17 1.57 -25.44 -1.70
C HIS A 17 2.43 -26.44 -2.46
N SER A 18 2.94 -26.03 -3.61
CA SER A 18 3.96 -26.78 -4.34
C SER A 18 5.33 -26.38 -3.79
N VAL A 19 6.11 -27.36 -3.35
CA VAL A 19 7.40 -27.15 -2.69
C VAL A 19 8.51 -27.71 -3.56
N ALA A 20 9.55 -26.92 -3.78
CA ALA A 20 10.81 -27.34 -4.36
C ALA A 20 11.94 -27.11 -3.33
N LEU A 21 12.74 -28.13 -3.07
CA LEU A 21 13.82 -28.11 -2.09
C LEU A 21 15.14 -28.57 -2.73
N HIS A 22 16.24 -27.93 -2.35
CA HIS A 22 17.59 -28.31 -2.75
C HIS A 22 18.50 -28.39 -1.53
N HIS A 23 19.04 -29.58 -1.27
CA HIS A 23 20.07 -29.80 -0.27
C HIS A 23 21.46 -29.41 -0.80
N PRO A 24 22.35 -28.89 0.04
CA PRO A 24 23.71 -28.59 -0.39
C PRO A 24 24.45 -29.88 -0.79
N GLY A 25 25.26 -29.81 -1.84
CA GLY A 25 26.02 -30.95 -2.37
C GLY A 25 25.20 -32.00 -3.13
N GLN A 26 23.89 -31.83 -3.29
CA GLN A 26 23.05 -32.70 -4.11
C GLN A 26 22.60 -31.98 -5.38
N GLU A 27 22.70 -32.63 -6.54
CA GLU A 27 22.15 -32.07 -7.79
C GLU A 27 20.62 -32.20 -7.86
N GLU A 28 20.05 -33.18 -7.15
CA GLU A 28 18.63 -33.48 -7.23
C GLU A 28 17.79 -32.46 -6.45
N ILE A 29 16.74 -31.96 -7.10
CA ILE A 29 15.74 -31.08 -6.49
C ILE A 29 14.53 -31.92 -6.09
N VAL A 30 14.29 -32.02 -4.78
CA VAL A 30 13.13 -32.73 -4.23
C VAL A 30 11.88 -31.87 -4.41
N ARG A 31 10.79 -32.46 -4.92
CA ARG A 31 9.51 -31.78 -5.12
C ARG A 31 8.37 -32.55 -4.49
N PHE A 32 7.47 -31.84 -3.83
CA PHE A 32 6.27 -32.41 -3.23
C PHE A 32 5.22 -31.32 -2.99
N THR A 33 4.01 -31.72 -2.60
CA THR A 33 2.96 -30.79 -2.18
C THR A 33 2.71 -30.91 -0.67
N VAL A 34 2.31 -29.80 -0.06
CA VAL A 34 1.92 -29.76 1.36
C VAL A 34 0.58 -29.02 1.51
N ARG A 35 -0.33 -29.56 2.32
CA ARG A 35 -1.59 -28.87 2.59
C ARG A 35 -1.35 -27.59 3.38
N ASN A 36 -2.11 -26.54 3.07
CA ASN A 36 -2.07 -25.26 3.78
C ASN A 36 -2.80 -25.35 5.13
N THR A 37 -2.31 -26.20 6.03
CA THR A 37 -2.81 -26.32 7.41
C THR A 37 -1.65 -26.14 8.38
N ALA A 38 -1.93 -25.59 9.57
CA ALA A 38 -0.89 -25.35 10.57
C ALA A 38 -0.13 -26.64 10.94
N ARG A 39 -0.84 -27.77 11.02
CA ARG A 39 -0.27 -29.10 11.30
C ARG A 39 0.68 -29.57 10.21
N GLU A 40 0.25 -29.52 8.95
CA GLU A 40 1.05 -30.03 7.83
C GLU A 40 2.26 -29.14 7.52
N ILE A 41 2.13 -27.82 7.63
CA ILE A 41 3.26 -26.89 7.51
C ILE A 41 4.29 -27.16 8.61
N THR A 42 3.85 -27.27 9.86
CA THR A 42 4.74 -27.62 10.99
C THR A 42 5.46 -28.94 10.78
N LYS A 43 4.72 -29.98 10.34
CA LYS A 43 5.29 -31.31 10.07
C LYS A 43 6.33 -31.25 8.95
N MET A 44 6.04 -30.51 7.87
CA MET A 44 6.94 -30.29 6.74
C MET A 44 8.21 -29.58 7.19
N THR A 45 8.10 -28.44 7.90
CA THR A 45 9.25 -27.66 8.37
C THR A 45 10.17 -28.50 9.27
N ARG A 46 9.63 -29.22 10.26
CA ARG A 46 10.42 -30.10 11.14
C ARG A 46 11.11 -31.23 10.38
N LYS A 47 10.45 -31.82 9.38
CA LYS A 47 11.02 -32.90 8.56
C LYS A 47 12.20 -32.39 7.72
N ILE A 48 12.10 -31.16 7.18
CA ILE A 48 13.18 -30.53 6.42
C ILE A 48 14.36 -30.22 7.33
N ILE A 49 14.12 -29.57 8.48
CA ILE A 49 15.18 -29.25 9.47
C ILE A 49 15.95 -30.51 9.86
N LYS A 50 15.25 -31.61 10.20
CA LYS A 50 15.89 -32.87 10.61
C LYS A 50 16.81 -33.47 9.54
N ARG A 51 16.55 -33.19 8.25
CA ARG A 51 17.32 -33.72 7.12
C ARG A 51 18.36 -32.74 6.58
N ALA A 52 18.30 -31.47 6.99
CA ALA A 52 19.20 -30.44 6.53
C ALA A 52 20.56 -30.59 7.25
N PRO A 53 21.68 -30.52 6.52
CA PRO A 53 23.02 -30.56 7.13
C PRO A 53 23.41 -29.24 7.80
N GLY A 54 22.58 -28.19 7.70
CA GLY A 54 22.80 -26.87 8.26
C GLY A 54 21.52 -26.03 8.26
N GLY A 55 21.66 -24.72 8.04
CA GLY A 55 20.54 -23.78 8.01
C GLY A 55 19.51 -24.10 6.92
N VAL A 56 18.26 -23.69 7.14
CA VAL A 56 17.17 -23.84 6.17
C VAL A 56 16.56 -22.48 5.87
N GLU A 57 16.52 -22.13 4.59
CA GLU A 57 15.94 -20.90 4.10
C GLU A 57 14.75 -21.18 3.18
N PHE A 58 13.62 -20.55 3.49
CA PHE A 58 12.39 -20.65 2.73
C PHE A 58 12.16 -19.38 1.93
N CYS A 59 11.54 -19.50 0.76
CA CYS A 59 10.93 -18.37 0.08
C CYS A 59 9.55 -18.72 -0.48
N TYR A 60 8.67 -17.72 -0.55
CA TYR A 60 7.41 -17.83 -1.29
C TYR A 60 6.97 -16.49 -1.86
N GLU A 61 6.20 -16.51 -2.94
CA GLU A 61 5.67 -15.30 -3.56
C GLU A 61 4.59 -14.65 -2.69
N ALA A 62 4.62 -13.32 -2.53
CA ALA A 62 3.58 -12.59 -1.81
C ALA A 62 2.21 -12.82 -2.46
N GLY A 63 1.26 -13.38 -1.70
CA GLY A 63 -0.03 -13.78 -2.25
C GLY A 63 -1.07 -14.11 -1.18
N VAL A 64 -1.96 -15.04 -1.50
CA VAL A 64 -3.15 -15.38 -0.71
C VAL A 64 -2.85 -15.89 0.70
N CYS A 65 -1.65 -16.39 0.97
CA CYS A 65 -1.26 -16.95 2.27
C CYS A 65 -0.78 -15.89 3.28
N GLY A 66 -0.63 -14.63 2.85
CA GLY A 66 -0.21 -13.52 3.72
C GLY A 66 1.12 -13.79 4.44
N PHE A 67 1.31 -13.19 5.61
CA PHE A 67 2.53 -13.32 6.42
C PHE A 67 2.46 -14.42 7.48
N VAL A 68 1.29 -15.04 7.66
CA VAL A 68 1.11 -16.13 8.64
C VAL A 68 1.98 -17.35 8.29
N LEU A 69 2.15 -17.65 7.00
CA LEU A 69 3.02 -18.75 6.55
C LEU A 69 4.48 -18.51 6.95
N LYS A 70 5.03 -17.31 6.64
CA LYS A 70 6.36 -16.86 7.10
C LYS A 70 6.52 -17.07 8.60
N ARG A 71 5.60 -16.52 9.41
CA ARG A 71 5.68 -16.61 10.88
C ARG A 71 5.66 -18.05 11.41
N ARG A 72 4.87 -18.95 10.80
CA ARG A 72 4.83 -20.37 11.19
C ARG A 72 6.15 -21.10 10.90
N ILE A 73 6.79 -20.76 9.78
CA ILE A 73 8.10 -21.31 9.41
C ILE A 73 9.17 -20.75 10.35
N GLU A 74 9.18 -19.45 10.58
CA GLU A 74 10.14 -18.77 11.46
C GLU A 74 10.03 -19.21 12.93
N ALA A 75 8.84 -19.58 13.40
CA ALA A 75 8.63 -20.14 14.74
C ALA A 75 9.39 -21.46 14.98
N HIS A 76 9.93 -22.09 13.94
CA HIS A 76 10.75 -23.29 14.02
C HIS A 76 12.26 -23.01 13.81
N GLY A 77 12.68 -21.74 13.82
CA GLY A 77 14.08 -21.34 13.69
C GLY A 77 14.60 -21.30 12.24
N CYS A 78 13.73 -21.39 11.25
CA CYS A 78 14.09 -21.21 9.83
C CYS A 78 13.99 -19.74 9.42
N HIS A 79 14.78 -19.32 8.44
CA HIS A 79 14.58 -18.03 7.79
C HIS A 79 13.55 -18.16 6.67
N CYS A 80 12.61 -17.23 6.53
CA CYS A 80 11.59 -17.29 5.48
C CYS A 80 11.36 -15.94 4.80
N VAL A 81 11.68 -15.84 3.51
CA VAL A 81 11.63 -14.62 2.72
C VAL A 81 10.32 -14.58 1.90
N VAL A 82 9.59 -13.47 1.97
CA VAL A 82 8.41 -13.26 1.10
C VAL A 82 8.85 -12.46 -0.12
N ILE A 83 8.53 -12.92 -1.32
CA ILE A 83 9.10 -12.38 -2.57
C ILE A 83 8.09 -11.48 -3.29
N ALA A 84 8.56 -10.36 -3.84
CA ALA A 84 7.75 -9.39 -4.57
C ALA A 84 7.36 -9.92 -5.97
N PRO A 85 6.06 -10.23 -6.24
CA PRO A 85 5.59 -10.81 -7.50
C PRO A 85 6.05 -10.08 -8.77
N SER A 86 5.97 -8.75 -8.73
CA SER A 86 6.20 -7.88 -9.89
C SER A 86 7.68 -7.73 -10.26
N LEU A 87 8.59 -8.20 -9.39
CA LEU A 87 10.04 -8.07 -9.58
C LEU A 87 10.71 -9.41 -9.87
N ILE A 88 9.97 -10.53 -9.88
CA ILE A 88 10.51 -11.84 -10.26
C ILE A 88 10.90 -11.82 -11.75
N PRO A 89 12.16 -12.10 -12.10
CA PRO A 89 12.59 -12.18 -13.50
C PRO A 89 11.76 -13.16 -14.33
N ARG A 90 11.32 -12.72 -15.52
CA ARG A 90 10.58 -13.56 -16.47
C ARG A 90 11.27 -13.56 -17.83
N LYS A 91 11.46 -14.75 -18.40
CA LYS A 91 11.99 -14.89 -19.76
C LYS A 91 10.89 -14.52 -20.76
N PRO A 92 11.14 -13.60 -21.72
CA PRO A 92 10.21 -13.33 -22.80
C PRO A 92 9.86 -14.62 -23.56
N GLY A 93 8.58 -14.80 -23.92
CA GLY A 93 8.12 -15.99 -24.65
C GLY A 93 7.80 -17.22 -23.79
N GLU A 94 8.11 -17.21 -22.49
CA GLU A 94 7.72 -18.28 -21.57
C GLU A 94 6.20 -18.23 -21.30
N ARG A 95 5.44 -19.10 -21.99
CA ARG A 95 3.96 -19.12 -21.96
C ARG A 95 3.36 -20.27 -21.15
N ILE A 96 4.14 -21.30 -20.85
CA ILE A 96 3.65 -22.48 -20.10
C ILE A 96 3.86 -22.23 -18.61
N LYS A 97 2.76 -22.09 -17.87
CA LYS A 97 2.74 -21.90 -16.42
C LYS A 97 2.19 -23.15 -15.73
N THR A 98 2.96 -23.76 -14.83
CA THR A 98 2.50 -24.84 -13.96
C THR A 98 3.12 -24.68 -12.57
N ASP A 99 2.37 -24.99 -11.51
CA ASP A 99 2.79 -24.79 -10.12
C ASP A 99 4.16 -25.44 -9.82
N ARG A 100 4.43 -26.61 -10.44
CA ARG A 100 5.71 -27.32 -10.31
C ARG A 100 6.88 -26.56 -10.95
N ARG A 101 6.65 -25.93 -12.10
CA ARG A 101 7.68 -25.12 -12.80
C ARG A 101 7.90 -23.79 -12.08
N ASP A 102 6.83 -23.21 -11.53
CA ASP A 102 6.90 -21.95 -10.80
C ASP A 102 7.69 -22.12 -9.49
N ALA A 103 7.42 -23.17 -8.70
CA ALA A 103 8.20 -23.47 -7.49
C ALA A 103 9.69 -23.72 -7.80
N LEU A 104 9.99 -24.45 -8.88
CA LEU A 104 11.37 -24.69 -9.31
C LEU A 104 12.08 -23.40 -9.73
N LYS A 105 11.42 -22.58 -10.55
CA LYS A 105 11.95 -21.30 -11.00
C LYS A 105 12.22 -20.37 -9.84
N LEU A 106 11.30 -20.32 -8.88
CA LEU A 106 11.46 -19.55 -7.65
C LEU A 106 12.67 -20.05 -6.85
N LEU A 107 12.85 -21.36 -6.69
CA LEU A 107 14.03 -21.94 -6.03
C LEU A 107 15.33 -21.55 -6.70
N THR A 108 15.41 -21.67 -8.03
CA THR A 108 16.61 -21.33 -8.79
C THR A 108 16.98 -19.86 -8.63
N LEU A 109 16.00 -18.96 -8.72
CA LEU A 109 16.23 -17.53 -8.54
C LEU A 109 16.57 -17.17 -7.10
N PHE A 110 15.99 -17.87 -6.12
CA PHE A 110 16.25 -17.65 -4.70
C PHE A 110 17.70 -18.02 -4.35
N ARG A 111 18.15 -19.20 -4.79
CA ARG A 111 19.54 -19.65 -4.62
C ARG A 111 20.56 -18.71 -5.27
N ALA A 112 20.19 -18.08 -6.39
CA ALA A 112 21.03 -17.14 -7.10
C ALA A 112 21.02 -15.72 -6.47
N GLY A 113 20.23 -15.47 -5.42
CA GLY A 113 20.10 -14.15 -4.81
C GLY A 113 19.43 -13.11 -5.72
N LEU A 114 18.65 -13.54 -6.72
CA LEU A 114 18.06 -12.68 -7.75
C LEU A 114 16.62 -12.25 -7.43
N LEU A 115 16.13 -12.54 -6.22
CA LEU A 115 14.76 -12.21 -5.80
C LEU A 115 14.74 -11.00 -4.89
N THR A 116 13.69 -10.19 -5.01
CA THR A 116 13.46 -9.02 -4.14
C THR A 116 12.49 -9.39 -3.01
N GLU A 117 12.95 -9.23 -1.77
CA GLU A 117 12.13 -9.45 -0.58
C GLU A 117 11.09 -8.33 -0.38
N VAL A 118 9.89 -8.73 0.04
CA VAL A 118 8.87 -7.87 0.63
C VAL A 118 9.13 -7.80 2.11
N HIS A 119 9.36 -6.58 2.61
CA HIS A 119 9.40 -6.33 4.04
C HIS A 119 8.07 -6.70 4.70
N ALA A 120 8.07 -7.79 5.46
CA ALA A 120 6.89 -8.28 6.15
C ALA A 120 6.61 -7.41 7.38
N PRO A 121 5.36 -6.95 7.59
CA PRO A 121 4.99 -6.30 8.83
C PRO A 121 4.90 -7.30 9.98
N ASP A 122 5.12 -6.81 11.19
CA ASP A 122 4.73 -7.55 12.39
C ASP A 122 3.19 -7.66 12.50
N SER A 123 2.71 -8.46 13.46
CA SER A 123 1.28 -8.71 13.63
C SER A 123 0.48 -7.45 13.99
N GLN A 124 1.06 -6.51 14.76
CA GLN A 124 0.39 -5.27 15.16
C GLN A 124 0.30 -4.29 13.99
N GLN A 125 1.40 -4.14 13.25
CA GLN A 125 1.48 -3.39 12.00
C GLN A 125 0.46 -3.91 10.98
N GLU A 126 0.42 -5.23 10.75
CA GLU A 126 -0.56 -5.85 9.84
C GLU A 126 -2.00 -5.53 10.27
N ALA A 127 -2.33 -5.65 11.55
CA ALA A 127 -3.66 -5.32 12.07
C ALA A 127 -4.03 -3.84 11.86
N ALA A 128 -3.10 -2.91 12.12
CA ALA A 128 -3.30 -1.48 11.89
C ALA A 128 -3.56 -1.16 10.40
N ARG A 129 -2.82 -1.82 9.50
CA ARG A 129 -3.02 -1.73 8.05
C ARG A 129 -4.40 -2.26 7.63
N GLU A 130 -4.86 -3.37 8.20
CA GLU A 130 -6.17 -3.92 7.89
C GLU A 130 -7.31 -2.96 8.28
N LEU A 131 -7.20 -2.24 9.41
CA LEU A 131 -8.18 -1.23 9.77
C LEU A 131 -8.30 -0.14 8.70
N THR A 132 -7.17 0.42 8.24
CA THR A 132 -7.22 1.45 7.20
C THR A 132 -7.76 0.87 5.89
N ARG A 133 -7.39 -0.36 5.51
CA ARG A 133 -7.88 -1.03 4.29
C ARG A 133 -9.38 -1.30 4.32
N CYS A 134 -9.90 -1.76 5.47
CA CYS A 134 -11.33 -1.95 5.70
C CYS A 134 -12.10 -0.65 5.48
N ARG A 135 -11.62 0.47 6.04
CA ARG A 135 -12.19 1.80 5.83
C ARG A 135 -12.24 2.18 4.34
N GLN A 136 -11.17 1.91 3.59
CA GLN A 136 -11.18 2.15 2.14
C GLN A 136 -12.19 1.28 1.40
N ALA A 137 -12.31 0.00 1.73
CA ALA A 137 -13.29 -0.89 1.11
C ALA A 137 -14.73 -0.38 1.31
N VAL A 138 -15.05 0.11 2.51
CA VAL A 138 -16.36 0.74 2.79
C VAL A 138 -16.55 2.02 1.96
N GLN A 139 -15.52 2.86 1.80
CA GLN A 139 -15.58 4.04 0.94
C GLN A 139 -15.86 3.69 -0.53
N GLU A 140 -15.25 2.61 -1.04
CA GLU A 140 -15.45 2.11 -2.40
C GLU A 140 -16.87 1.55 -2.58
N ASN A 141 -17.39 0.82 -1.59
CA ASN A 141 -18.77 0.36 -1.58
C ASN A 141 -19.75 1.55 -1.56
N LEU A 142 -19.52 2.55 -0.69
CA LEU A 142 -20.34 3.76 -0.66
C LEU A 142 -20.37 4.45 -2.03
N LYS A 143 -19.24 4.53 -2.74
CA LYS A 143 -19.20 5.09 -4.10
C LYS A 143 -20.02 4.25 -5.08
N ARG A 144 -19.96 2.92 -4.99
CA ARG A 144 -20.75 2.00 -5.84
C ARG A 144 -22.25 2.19 -5.60
N VAL A 145 -22.68 2.18 -4.35
CA VAL A 145 -24.09 2.33 -3.95
C VAL A 145 -24.63 3.68 -4.39
N ARG A 146 -23.88 4.77 -4.15
CA ARG A 146 -24.20 6.10 -4.64
C ARG A 146 -24.43 6.14 -6.15
N HIS A 147 -23.55 5.47 -6.91
CA HIS A 147 -23.69 5.42 -8.36
C HIS A 147 -24.94 4.62 -8.79
N GLN A 148 -25.17 3.46 -8.17
CA GLN A 148 -26.34 2.63 -8.47
C GLN A 148 -27.65 3.37 -8.17
N LEU A 149 -27.75 4.01 -7.00
CA LEU A 149 -28.92 4.79 -6.61
C LEU A 149 -29.18 5.94 -7.60
N LEU A 150 -28.15 6.74 -7.96
CA LEU A 150 -28.34 7.82 -8.94
C LEU A 150 -28.78 7.29 -10.30
N LYS A 151 -28.23 6.16 -10.77
CA LYS A 151 -28.61 5.55 -12.04
C LYS A 151 -30.01 4.94 -12.01
N PHE A 152 -30.46 4.46 -10.86
CA PHE A 152 -31.84 4.04 -10.65
C PHE A 152 -32.78 5.25 -10.69
N LEU A 153 -32.49 6.32 -9.96
CA LEU A 153 -33.32 7.52 -9.99
C LEU A 153 -33.40 8.15 -11.39
N THR A 154 -32.26 8.25 -12.09
CA THR A 154 -32.19 8.84 -13.43
C THR A 154 -33.05 8.09 -14.45
N ARG A 155 -33.07 6.74 -14.42
CA ARG A 155 -33.84 5.96 -15.41
C ARG A 155 -35.35 5.99 -15.16
N HIS A 156 -35.76 6.36 -13.95
CA HIS A 156 -37.17 6.51 -13.57
C HIS A 156 -37.63 7.98 -13.53
N GLY A 157 -36.83 8.90 -14.10
CA GLY A 157 -37.22 10.31 -14.24
C GLY A 157 -37.00 11.19 -13.00
N TYR A 158 -36.47 10.66 -11.91
CA TYR A 158 -36.19 11.43 -10.69
C TYR A 158 -34.84 12.16 -10.82
N LEU A 159 -34.91 13.44 -11.17
CA LEU A 159 -33.74 14.30 -11.36
C LEU A 159 -33.65 15.36 -10.24
N TYR A 160 -32.52 15.38 -9.55
CA TYR A 160 -32.25 16.40 -8.54
C TYR A 160 -31.67 17.67 -9.17
N SER A 161 -32.31 18.82 -8.94
CA SER A 161 -31.93 20.11 -9.52
C SER A 161 -31.49 21.18 -8.51
N GLU A 162 -31.71 20.97 -7.21
CA GLU A 162 -31.47 21.98 -6.16
C GLU A 162 -30.01 22.07 -5.68
N GLY A 163 -29.06 21.57 -6.47
CA GLY A 163 -27.63 21.70 -6.24
C GLY A 163 -26.87 20.38 -6.30
N ASN A 164 -25.90 20.22 -5.40
CA ASN A 164 -24.99 19.08 -5.41
C ASN A 164 -25.57 17.84 -4.71
N HIS A 165 -25.33 16.66 -5.30
CA HIS A 165 -25.63 15.37 -4.69
C HIS A 165 -24.87 15.14 -3.37
N TRP A 166 -25.43 14.24 -2.55
CA TRP A 166 -24.87 13.77 -1.27
C TRP A 166 -24.70 14.84 -0.20
N THR A 167 -25.41 15.96 -0.35
CA THR A 167 -25.57 17.01 0.67
C THR A 167 -26.75 16.70 1.58
N GLY A 168 -26.89 17.44 2.69
CA GLY A 168 -28.07 17.33 3.54
C GLY A 168 -29.38 17.62 2.80
N LYS A 169 -29.38 18.56 1.85
CA LYS A 169 -30.53 18.86 0.98
C LYS A 169 -30.88 17.68 0.08
N HIS A 170 -29.90 17.11 -0.63
CA HIS A 170 -30.11 15.93 -1.47
C HIS A 170 -30.60 14.72 -0.65
N LEU A 171 -30.07 14.52 0.56
CA LEU A 171 -30.55 13.43 1.43
C LEU A 171 -32.00 13.63 1.90
N LYS A 172 -32.42 14.89 2.12
CA LYS A 172 -33.83 15.19 2.42
C LYS A 172 -34.72 14.92 1.21
N TRP A 173 -34.30 15.37 0.02
CA TRP A 173 -35.01 15.08 -1.23
C TRP A 173 -35.15 13.57 -1.49
N LEU A 174 -34.07 12.79 -1.29
CA LEU A 174 -34.15 11.33 -1.42
C LEU A 174 -35.21 10.72 -0.49
N ARG A 175 -35.37 11.24 0.73
CA ARG A 175 -36.37 10.75 1.70
C ARG A 175 -37.80 11.16 1.36
N SER A 176 -37.99 12.17 0.51
CA SER A 176 -39.31 12.63 0.09
C SER A 176 -39.74 12.03 -1.26
N LEU A 177 -38.96 11.10 -1.82
CA LEU A 177 -39.33 10.42 -3.05
C LEU A 177 -40.41 9.40 -2.76
N GLU A 178 -41.47 9.46 -3.55
CA GLU A 178 -42.54 8.49 -3.59
C GLU A 178 -42.59 7.90 -4.99
N PHE A 179 -42.86 6.60 -5.09
CA PHE A 179 -42.95 5.89 -6.36
C PHE A 179 -44.37 5.35 -6.54
N GLU A 180 -44.94 5.53 -7.74
CA GLU A 180 -46.29 5.03 -8.07
C GLU A 180 -46.36 3.50 -7.94
N GLU A 181 -45.32 2.81 -8.39
CA GLU A 181 -45.21 1.35 -8.36
C GLU A 181 -44.54 0.88 -7.06
N MET A 182 -45.23 0.02 -6.31
CA MET A 182 -44.75 -0.51 -5.02
C MET A 182 -43.40 -1.22 -5.12
N LEU A 183 -43.17 -1.99 -6.20
CA LEU A 183 -41.89 -2.68 -6.40
C LEU A 183 -40.72 -1.70 -6.63
N LEU A 184 -40.97 -0.51 -7.20
CA LEU A 184 -39.93 0.50 -7.36
C LEU A 184 -39.59 1.18 -6.03
N GLN A 185 -40.60 1.39 -5.17
CA GLN A 185 -40.40 1.84 -3.79
C GLN A 185 -39.51 0.85 -3.02
N ASP A 186 -39.81 -0.46 -3.08
CA ASP A 186 -39.00 -1.49 -2.42
C ASP A 186 -37.55 -1.48 -2.92
N VAL A 187 -37.34 -1.37 -4.24
CA VAL A 187 -35.99 -1.31 -4.83
C VAL A 187 -35.24 -0.06 -4.36
N PHE A 188 -35.92 1.10 -4.33
CA PHE A 188 -35.36 2.34 -3.79
C PHE A 188 -34.94 2.17 -2.32
N ASP A 189 -35.82 1.62 -1.49
CA ASP A 189 -35.59 1.44 -0.06
C ASP A 189 -34.41 0.51 0.23
N ASN A 190 -34.23 -0.54 -0.59
CA ASN A 190 -33.05 -1.41 -0.52
C ASN A 190 -31.76 -0.63 -0.83
N TYR A 191 -31.73 0.17 -1.91
CA TYR A 191 -30.55 1.00 -2.22
C TYR A 191 -30.30 2.06 -1.14
N PHE A 192 -31.35 2.68 -0.62
CA PHE A 192 -31.25 3.73 0.38
C PHE A 192 -30.78 3.17 1.72
N THR A 193 -31.26 2.00 2.13
CA THR A 193 -30.82 1.30 3.33
C THR A 193 -29.33 0.96 3.25
N GLU A 194 -28.87 0.40 2.13
CA GLU A 194 -27.44 0.10 1.95
C GLU A 194 -26.57 1.37 1.93
N LEU A 195 -27.10 2.48 1.38
CA LEU A 195 -26.45 3.79 1.45
C LEU A 195 -26.27 4.25 2.91
N GLN A 196 -27.33 4.19 3.72
CA GLN A 196 -27.27 4.56 5.14
C GLN A 196 -26.29 3.67 5.92
N HIS A 197 -26.34 2.36 5.69
CA HIS A 197 -25.44 1.40 6.30
C HIS A 197 -23.96 1.70 5.96
N CYS A 198 -23.64 1.94 4.69
CA CYS A 198 -22.31 2.34 4.27
C CYS A 198 -21.83 3.65 4.93
N LEU A 199 -22.71 4.65 5.05
CA LEU A 199 -22.40 5.93 5.70
C LEU A 199 -22.09 5.76 7.19
N GLN A 200 -22.91 4.98 7.91
CA GLN A 200 -22.72 4.70 9.33
C GLN A 200 -21.43 3.92 9.57
N ARG A 201 -21.17 2.87 8.77
CA ARG A 201 -19.92 2.10 8.84
C ARG A 201 -18.69 2.97 8.60
N LEU A 202 -18.75 3.85 7.60
CA LEU A 202 -17.64 4.76 7.29
C LEU A 202 -17.37 5.72 8.47
N SER A 203 -18.41 6.30 9.06
CA SER A 203 -18.30 7.17 10.24
C SER A 203 -17.70 6.45 11.45
N SER A 204 -18.11 5.20 11.71
CA SER A 204 -17.54 4.38 12.77
C SER A 204 -16.06 4.08 12.53
N LEU A 205 -15.69 3.71 11.30
CA LEU A 205 -14.31 3.42 10.93
C LEU A 205 -13.43 4.68 10.94
N ASP A 206 -13.96 5.85 10.56
CA ASP A 206 -13.24 7.12 10.65
C ASP A 206 -12.87 7.43 12.12
N LYS A 207 -13.77 7.18 13.08
CA LYS A 207 -13.46 7.31 14.52
C LYS A 207 -12.38 6.32 14.99
N GLN A 208 -12.43 5.08 14.51
CA GLN A 208 -11.42 4.06 14.85
C GLN A 208 -10.05 4.41 14.27
N VAL A 209 -10.00 4.91 13.03
CA VAL A 209 -8.76 5.38 12.39
C VAL A 209 -8.19 6.58 13.14
N GLU A 210 -9.03 7.53 13.57
CA GLU A 210 -8.59 8.67 14.38
C GLU A 210 -8.02 8.21 15.74
N LYS A 211 -8.64 7.20 16.37
CA LYS A 211 -8.13 6.61 17.61
C LYS A 211 -6.76 5.95 17.40
N LEU A 212 -6.61 5.15 16.34
CA LEU A 212 -5.33 4.52 15.98
C LEU A 212 -4.25 5.57 15.69
N ALA A 213 -4.62 6.65 14.99
CA ALA A 213 -3.68 7.72 14.68
C ALA A 213 -3.23 8.53 15.90
N LYS A 214 -3.95 8.43 17.02
CA LYS A 214 -3.60 9.04 18.32
C LYS A 214 -2.93 8.07 19.29
N SER A 215 -2.80 6.79 18.94
CA SER A 215 -2.11 5.81 19.79
C SER A 215 -0.62 5.72 19.43
N GLU A 216 0.20 5.32 20.39
CA GLU A 216 1.58 4.91 20.10
C GLU A 216 1.60 3.62 19.26
N PRO A 217 2.59 3.43 18.37
CA PRO A 217 3.68 4.35 18.03
C PRO A 217 3.33 5.41 16.96
N TYR A 218 2.05 5.53 16.57
CA TYR A 218 1.63 6.31 15.39
C TYR A 218 1.49 7.80 15.65
N GLN A 219 1.09 8.19 16.87
CA GLN A 219 0.73 9.56 17.24
C GLN A 219 1.78 10.60 16.78
N THR A 220 3.03 10.35 17.14
CA THR A 220 4.13 11.28 16.85
C THR A 220 4.31 11.48 15.34
N ILE A 221 4.48 10.39 14.58
CA ILE A 221 4.70 10.45 13.14
C ILE A 221 3.50 11.05 12.40
N VAL A 222 2.28 10.72 12.82
CA VAL A 222 1.07 11.32 12.25
C VAL A 222 1.08 12.84 12.48
N GLY A 223 1.45 13.31 13.67
CA GLY A 223 1.61 14.74 13.96
C GLY A 223 2.60 15.42 13.01
N LEU A 224 3.77 14.81 12.80
CA LEU A 224 4.80 15.33 11.90
C LEU A 224 4.28 15.45 10.46
N LEU A 225 3.68 14.39 9.92
CA LEU A 225 3.17 14.39 8.54
C LEU A 225 2.00 15.37 8.34
N ARG A 226 1.18 15.62 9.36
CA ARG A 226 0.07 16.59 9.31
C ARG A 226 0.53 18.06 9.19
N CYS A 227 1.82 18.34 9.37
CA CYS A 227 2.41 19.66 9.11
C CYS A 227 2.45 20.02 7.61
N PHE A 228 2.39 19.02 6.72
CA PHE A 228 2.41 19.23 5.28
C PHE A 228 1.07 19.74 4.74
N HIS A 229 1.16 20.51 3.65
CA HIS A 229 -0.03 20.94 2.93
C HIS A 229 -0.70 19.74 2.23
N GLY A 230 -2.01 19.57 2.44
CA GLY A 230 -2.78 18.47 1.86
C GLY A 230 -2.68 17.12 2.56
N ILE A 231 -1.78 16.93 3.53
CA ILE A 231 -1.72 15.71 4.35
C ILE A 231 -2.50 15.95 5.65
N ASP A 232 -3.45 15.07 5.97
CA ASP A 232 -4.12 15.05 7.26
C ASP A 232 -4.17 13.62 7.83
N THR A 233 -4.85 13.41 8.97
CA THR A 233 -4.79 12.16 9.75
C THR A 233 -4.94 10.90 8.90
N LEU A 234 -5.98 10.79 8.07
CA LEU A 234 -6.23 9.62 7.22
C LEU A 234 -5.09 9.36 6.22
N SER A 235 -4.60 10.41 5.58
CA SER A 235 -3.49 10.31 4.62
C SER A 235 -2.21 9.88 5.33
N ALA A 236 -1.90 10.52 6.46
CA ALA A 236 -0.71 10.23 7.26
C ALA A 236 -0.71 8.79 7.78
N ILE A 237 -1.78 8.35 8.45
CA ILE A 237 -1.85 6.99 9.01
C ILE A 237 -1.84 5.94 7.90
N THR A 238 -2.45 6.20 6.74
CA THR A 238 -2.39 5.25 5.61
C THR A 238 -0.97 5.14 5.05
N ILE A 239 -0.24 6.25 4.92
CA ILE A 239 1.16 6.24 4.47
C ILE A 239 2.02 5.39 5.43
N ILE A 240 1.89 5.63 6.73
CA ILE A 240 2.68 4.95 7.76
C ILE A 240 2.33 3.46 7.83
N THR A 241 1.04 3.11 7.84
CA THR A 241 0.58 1.71 7.91
C THR A 241 0.80 0.91 6.62
N GLU A 242 1.07 1.55 5.49
CA GLU A 242 1.38 0.84 4.25
C GLU A 242 2.89 0.64 4.07
N ILE A 243 3.74 1.55 4.54
CA ILE A 243 5.20 1.48 4.40
C ILE A 243 5.89 0.88 5.62
N PHE A 244 5.44 1.26 6.82
CA PHE A 244 5.98 0.98 8.15
C PHE A 244 7.42 1.45 8.36
N ASP A 245 8.38 0.69 7.84
CA ASP A 245 9.79 0.99 7.97
C ASP A 245 10.25 1.84 6.78
N PHE A 246 10.55 3.11 7.08
CA PHE A 246 11.13 4.05 6.13
C PHE A 246 12.66 4.03 6.16
N GLY A 247 13.27 3.49 7.21
CA GLY A 247 14.73 3.40 7.39
C GLY A 247 15.38 2.48 6.35
N ARG A 248 14.66 1.46 5.88
CA ARG A 248 15.13 0.56 4.80
C ARG A 248 15.39 1.20 3.44
N PHE A 249 14.93 2.44 3.21
CA PHE A 249 15.21 3.14 1.95
C PHE A 249 16.45 4.01 2.13
N SER A 250 17.54 3.66 1.44
CA SER A 250 18.83 4.35 1.53
C SER A 250 18.78 5.77 0.94
N SER A 251 17.84 6.00 0.02
CA SER A 251 17.69 7.27 -0.68
C SER A 251 16.21 7.58 -0.95
N PRO A 252 15.85 8.85 -1.15
CA PRO A 252 14.49 9.22 -1.53
C PRO A 252 14.10 8.63 -2.89
N GLY A 253 15.07 8.35 -3.77
CA GLY A 253 14.85 7.73 -5.08
C GLY A 253 14.34 6.29 -4.96
N GLU A 254 14.82 5.52 -3.97
CA GLU A 254 14.33 4.17 -3.72
C GLU A 254 12.88 4.17 -3.28
N LEU A 255 12.48 5.07 -2.37
CA LEU A 255 11.08 5.21 -1.96
C LEU A 255 10.20 5.60 -3.16
N MET A 256 10.65 6.55 -3.99
CA MET A 256 9.92 6.93 -5.21
C MET A 256 9.74 5.74 -6.18
N SER A 257 10.77 4.90 -6.32
CA SER A 257 10.73 3.71 -7.15
C SER A 257 9.79 2.64 -6.59
N TYR A 258 9.88 2.39 -5.27
CA TYR A 258 9.00 1.49 -4.53
C TYR A 258 7.51 1.88 -4.67
N LEU A 259 7.22 3.19 -4.66
CA LEU A 259 5.86 3.70 -4.86
C LEU A 259 5.44 3.73 -6.33
N GLY A 260 6.31 3.34 -7.25
CA GLY A 260 6.06 3.32 -8.69
C GLY A 260 5.85 4.70 -9.29
N LEU A 261 6.50 5.73 -8.73
CA LEU A 261 6.43 7.13 -9.14
C LEU A 261 7.58 7.52 -10.10
N THR A 262 8.54 6.63 -10.32
CA THR A 262 9.62 6.78 -11.30
C THR A 262 9.12 6.41 -12.70
N CYS A 263 9.65 7.08 -13.73
CA CYS A 263 9.36 6.73 -15.12
C CYS A 263 10.07 5.43 -15.49
N SER A 264 9.44 4.60 -16.35
CA SER A 264 10.18 3.60 -17.09
C SER A 264 11.13 4.26 -18.08
N GLU A 265 12.19 3.56 -18.44
CA GLU A 265 13.22 4.08 -19.32
C GLU A 265 13.67 2.99 -20.30
N PHE A 266 13.71 3.34 -21.58
CA PHE A 266 14.19 2.51 -22.69
C PHE A 266 15.28 3.28 -23.43
N SER A 267 16.33 3.63 -22.72
CA SER A 267 17.45 4.40 -23.25
C SER A 267 18.53 3.45 -23.77
N SER A 268 19.12 3.76 -24.91
CA SER A 268 20.26 3.03 -25.49
C SER A 268 21.26 4.00 -26.10
N GLY A 269 22.55 3.83 -25.80
CA GLY A 269 23.60 4.78 -26.19
C GLY A 269 23.23 6.22 -25.77
N ASP A 270 23.27 7.14 -26.73
CA ASP A 270 22.99 8.57 -26.50
C ASP A 270 21.50 8.93 -26.54
N LYS A 271 20.59 7.97 -26.78
CA LYS A 271 19.15 8.24 -26.89
C LYS A 271 18.46 7.97 -25.56
N GLN A 272 17.97 9.03 -24.92
CA GLN A 272 17.11 8.91 -23.75
C GLN A 272 15.63 8.82 -24.14
N LYS A 273 14.98 7.69 -23.84
CA LYS A 273 13.54 7.50 -24.05
C LYS A 273 12.85 7.13 -22.74
N ARG A 274 12.24 8.12 -22.09
CA ARG A 274 11.44 7.92 -20.88
C ARG A 274 9.99 7.60 -21.22
N GLY A 275 9.44 6.57 -20.58
CA GLY A 275 8.06 6.13 -20.70
C GLY A 275 7.15 6.61 -19.55
N PRO A 276 5.97 5.98 -19.40
CA PRO A 276 5.07 6.21 -18.27
C PRO A 276 5.72 5.88 -16.93
N ILE A 277 5.12 6.30 -15.82
CA ILE A 277 5.52 5.80 -14.50
C ILE A 277 5.37 4.27 -14.43
N THR A 278 6.24 3.60 -13.66
CA THR A 278 6.24 2.13 -13.56
C THR A 278 4.96 1.59 -12.92
N ARG A 279 4.30 2.38 -12.06
CA ARG A 279 3.11 1.99 -11.26
C ARG A 279 3.35 0.74 -10.38
N ALA A 280 4.61 0.36 -10.19
CA ALA A 280 5.02 -0.73 -9.30
C ALA A 280 4.67 -0.45 -7.84
N GLY A 281 4.69 -1.50 -7.01
CA GLY A 281 4.52 -1.42 -5.56
C GLY A 281 3.18 -0.85 -5.09
N ASN A 282 3.22 0.02 -4.07
CA ASN A 282 2.03 0.36 -3.29
C ASN A 282 1.09 1.37 -4.00
N LYS A 283 0.07 0.85 -4.71
CA LYS A 283 -0.94 1.65 -5.41
C LYS A 283 -1.68 2.63 -4.48
N ARG A 284 -1.90 2.25 -3.23
CA ARG A 284 -2.68 3.03 -2.26
C ARG A 284 -1.95 4.30 -1.84
N VAL A 285 -0.70 4.14 -1.40
CA VAL A 285 0.16 5.28 -1.06
C VAL A 285 0.39 6.16 -2.28
N ARG A 286 0.64 5.57 -3.46
CA ARG A 286 0.77 6.34 -4.70
C ARG A 286 -0.48 7.18 -4.98
N ARG A 287 -1.69 6.62 -4.84
CA ARG A 287 -2.94 7.37 -5.03
C ARG A 287 -3.04 8.54 -4.06
N ILE A 288 -2.77 8.30 -2.77
CA ILE A 288 -2.83 9.32 -1.73
C ILE A 288 -1.85 10.46 -2.04
N LEU A 289 -0.59 10.14 -2.38
CA LEU A 289 0.38 11.19 -2.71
C LEU A 289 -0.02 12.00 -3.94
N VAL A 290 -0.65 11.37 -4.94
CA VAL A 290 -1.20 12.09 -6.11
C VAL A 290 -2.42 12.93 -5.73
N GLU A 291 -3.27 12.48 -4.81
CA GLU A 291 -4.41 13.26 -4.30
C GLU A 291 -3.91 14.48 -3.51
N VAL A 292 -2.95 14.28 -2.61
CA VAL A 292 -2.28 15.33 -1.84
C VAL A 292 -1.59 16.33 -2.78
N SER A 293 -0.97 15.86 -3.85
CA SER A 293 -0.18 16.73 -4.72
C SER A 293 -1.00 17.79 -5.45
N TRP A 294 -2.31 17.56 -5.64
CA TRP A 294 -3.22 18.56 -6.19
C TRP A 294 -3.34 19.82 -5.34
N HIS A 295 -3.10 19.73 -4.03
CA HIS A 295 -3.16 20.90 -3.15
C HIS A 295 -2.07 21.93 -3.48
N TYR A 296 -0.91 21.52 -4.02
CA TYR A 296 0.19 22.43 -4.39
C TYR A 296 -0.06 23.25 -5.66
N ARG A 297 -1.22 23.07 -6.32
CA ARG A 297 -1.69 24.00 -7.36
C ARG A 297 -2.09 25.35 -6.77
N HIS A 298 -2.47 25.35 -5.50
CA HIS A 298 -2.94 26.53 -4.77
C HIS A 298 -1.81 27.19 -3.97
N PRO A 299 -1.97 28.46 -3.54
CA PRO A 299 -1.07 29.08 -2.57
C PRO A 299 -0.98 28.27 -1.27
N CYS A 300 0.23 28.02 -0.78
CA CYS A 300 0.49 27.31 0.48
C CYS A 300 0.31 28.24 1.69
N ASN A 301 -0.84 28.91 1.78
CA ASN A 301 -1.15 29.79 2.91
C ASN A 301 -1.44 28.95 4.16
N ILE A 302 -0.99 29.41 5.32
CA ILE A 302 -1.25 28.74 6.59
C ILE A 302 -2.70 29.01 7.00
N SER A 303 -3.58 28.05 6.72
CA SER A 303 -4.97 28.09 7.16
C SER A 303 -5.08 27.93 8.68
N LYS A 304 -6.22 28.33 9.27
CA LYS A 304 -6.51 28.10 10.70
C LYS A 304 -6.32 26.63 11.09
N ALA A 305 -6.82 25.72 10.25
CA ALA A 305 -6.68 24.28 10.48
C ALA A 305 -5.21 23.81 10.39
N LEU A 306 -4.41 24.33 9.45
CA LEU A 306 -2.99 23.98 9.37
C LEU A 306 -2.20 24.55 10.56
N ARG A 307 -2.54 25.77 11.01
CA ARG A 307 -1.93 26.38 12.20
C ARG A 307 -2.18 25.52 13.44
N GLU A 308 -3.41 25.06 13.65
CA GLU A 308 -3.75 24.19 14.78
C GLU A 308 -2.95 22.89 14.76
N ARG A 309 -2.82 22.26 13.58
CA ARG A 309 -2.04 21.03 13.43
C ARG A 309 -0.54 21.20 13.70
N ARG A 310 -0.02 22.44 13.63
CA ARG A 310 1.40 22.77 13.85
C ARG A 310 1.69 23.29 15.27
N LYS A 311 0.67 23.60 16.08
CA LYS A 311 0.78 24.35 17.35
C LYS A 311 1.80 23.74 18.33
N ASP A 312 1.91 22.42 18.36
CA ASP A 312 2.79 21.69 19.28
C ASP A 312 3.81 20.81 18.53
N GLN A 313 4.07 21.13 17.26
CA GLN A 313 5.00 20.37 16.42
C GLN A 313 6.39 21.00 16.45
N PRO A 314 7.47 20.19 16.41
CA PRO A 314 8.83 20.72 16.40
C PRO A 314 9.10 21.69 15.23
N GLN A 315 9.90 22.72 15.45
CA GLN A 315 10.19 23.71 14.41
C GLN A 315 10.81 23.07 13.15
N TRP A 316 11.69 22.08 13.32
CA TRP A 316 12.37 21.41 12.21
C TRP A 316 11.40 20.76 11.21
N ILE A 317 10.26 20.21 11.68
CA ILE A 317 9.27 19.61 10.78
C ILE A 317 8.45 20.67 10.05
N ILE A 318 8.17 21.80 10.72
CA ILE A 318 7.50 22.95 10.12
C ILE A 318 8.38 23.51 9.00
N ASP A 319 9.69 23.65 9.24
CA ASP A 319 10.66 24.14 8.25
C ASP A 319 10.77 23.20 7.03
N ILE A 320 10.76 21.87 7.23
CA ILE A 320 10.70 20.91 6.12
C ILE A 320 9.39 21.06 5.34
N ALA A 321 8.25 21.14 6.03
CA ALA A 321 6.94 21.25 5.41
C ALA A 321 6.78 22.55 4.61
N ASP A 322 7.35 23.66 5.08
CA ASP A 322 7.30 24.95 4.39
C ASP A 322 8.25 24.98 3.18
N ARG A 323 9.46 24.43 3.31
CA ARG A 323 10.36 24.20 2.16
C ARG A 323 9.70 23.33 1.10
N ALA A 324 9.02 22.25 1.51
CA ALA A 324 8.25 21.39 0.62
C ALA A 324 7.13 22.19 -0.07
N GLY A 325 6.33 22.94 0.68
CA GLY A 325 5.26 23.78 0.14
C GLY A 325 5.74 24.75 -0.94
N GLN A 326 6.78 25.52 -0.66
CA GLN A 326 7.33 26.50 -1.60
C GLN A 326 7.88 25.81 -2.86
N ARG A 327 8.66 24.74 -2.70
CA ARG A 327 9.31 24.03 -3.81
C ARG A 327 8.30 23.33 -4.70
N LEU A 328 7.38 22.56 -4.12
CA LEU A 328 6.38 21.79 -4.85
C LEU A 328 5.42 22.72 -5.60
N ARG A 329 5.02 23.86 -5.02
CA ARG A 329 4.22 24.88 -5.70
C ARG A 329 4.96 25.52 -6.87
N LYS A 330 6.22 25.93 -6.66
CA LYS A 330 7.06 26.51 -7.74
C LYS A 330 7.19 25.52 -8.89
N ARG A 331 7.44 24.24 -8.57
CA ARG A 331 7.54 23.16 -9.57
C ARG A 331 6.21 22.93 -10.30
N TYR A 332 5.08 22.93 -9.59
CA TYR A 332 3.76 22.76 -10.19
C TYR A 332 3.50 23.85 -11.23
N ARG A 333 3.70 25.12 -10.84
CA ARG A 333 3.51 26.28 -11.72
C ARG A 333 4.43 26.26 -12.93
N HIS A 334 5.70 25.94 -12.74
CA HIS A 334 6.66 25.83 -13.83
C HIS A 334 6.22 24.77 -14.86
N LEU A 335 5.87 23.55 -14.41
CA LEU A 335 5.46 22.48 -15.32
C LEU A 335 4.14 22.81 -16.04
N MET A 336 3.20 23.46 -15.36
CA MET A 336 1.97 23.96 -15.97
C MET A 336 2.26 25.02 -17.04
N HIS A 337 3.17 25.96 -16.77
CA HIS A 337 3.58 26.99 -17.73
C HIS A 337 4.29 26.38 -18.95
N CYS A 338 5.05 25.30 -18.77
CA CYS A 338 5.61 24.51 -19.87
C CYS A 338 4.57 23.64 -20.63
N GLY A 339 3.28 23.87 -20.44
CA GLY A 339 2.20 23.20 -21.17
C GLY A 339 2.00 21.71 -20.81
N LYS A 340 2.52 21.24 -19.66
CA LYS A 340 2.32 19.84 -19.25
C LYS A 340 0.90 19.64 -18.74
N MET A 341 0.30 18.48 -19.08
CA MET A 341 -1.04 18.13 -18.61
C MET A 341 -1.12 18.11 -17.07
N PRO A 342 -2.17 18.65 -16.45
CA PRO A 342 -2.30 18.73 -14.99
C PRO A 342 -2.07 17.40 -14.27
N CYS A 343 -2.61 16.30 -14.79
CA CYS A 343 -2.42 14.97 -14.20
C CYS A 343 -0.94 14.53 -14.20
N LYS A 344 -0.17 14.87 -15.24
CA LYS A 344 1.27 14.58 -15.30
C LYS A 344 2.04 15.45 -14.32
N VAL A 345 1.66 16.72 -14.17
CA VAL A 345 2.23 17.63 -13.18
C VAL A 345 2.01 17.11 -11.77
N SER A 346 0.77 16.73 -11.42
CA SER A 346 0.44 16.19 -10.10
C SER A 346 1.22 14.91 -9.78
N VAL A 347 1.48 14.03 -10.75
CA VAL A 347 2.34 12.84 -10.55
C VAL A 347 3.80 13.24 -10.29
N ALA A 348 4.33 14.23 -11.01
CA ALA A 348 5.69 14.72 -10.77
C ALA A 348 5.83 15.37 -9.38
N ILE A 349 4.82 16.12 -8.92
CA ILE A 349 4.77 16.69 -7.58
C ILE A 349 4.65 15.60 -6.51
N ALA A 350 3.83 14.56 -6.75
CA ALA A 350 3.72 13.42 -5.84
C ALA A 350 5.05 12.67 -5.66
N ARG A 351 5.83 12.51 -6.75
CA ARG A 351 7.18 11.94 -6.70
C ARG A 351 8.08 12.76 -5.79
N GLU A 352 8.12 14.07 -5.95
CA GLU A 352 8.98 14.94 -5.14
C GLU A 352 8.52 15.04 -3.68
N LEU A 353 7.20 15.04 -3.44
CA LEU A 353 6.61 14.96 -2.10
C LEU A 353 7.05 13.69 -1.36
N ALA A 354 7.14 12.55 -2.05
CA ALA A 354 7.65 11.30 -1.45
C ALA A 354 9.09 11.49 -0.92
N GLY A 355 9.93 12.26 -1.62
CA GLY A 355 11.28 12.59 -1.15
C GLY A 355 11.30 13.44 0.11
N PHE A 356 10.40 14.43 0.22
CA PHE A 356 10.24 15.19 1.45
C PHE A 356 9.75 14.34 2.61
N ILE A 357 8.77 13.46 2.37
CA ILE A 357 8.28 12.53 3.40
C ILE A 357 9.44 11.64 3.87
N TRP A 358 10.22 11.06 2.94
CA TRP A 358 11.42 10.29 3.29
C TRP A 358 12.38 11.09 4.17
N SER A 359 12.67 12.35 3.82
CA SER A 359 13.58 13.20 4.62
C SER A 359 13.10 13.43 6.06
N VAL A 360 11.78 13.52 6.27
CA VAL A 360 11.19 13.66 7.61
C VAL A 360 11.45 12.42 8.44
N PHE A 361 11.30 11.24 7.86
CA PHE A 361 11.55 9.98 8.57
C PHE A 361 13.03 9.82 8.92
N GLN A 362 13.94 10.16 8.01
CA GLN A 362 15.38 10.11 8.30
C GLN A 362 15.76 11.07 9.44
N GLU A 363 15.26 12.30 9.42
CA GLU A 363 15.49 13.29 10.49
C GLU A 363 14.87 12.82 11.82
N TYR A 364 13.68 12.23 11.78
CA TYR A 364 13.02 11.67 12.95
C TYR A 364 13.83 10.53 13.59
N GLU A 365 14.27 9.55 12.80
CA GLU A 365 15.06 8.42 13.30
C GLU A 365 16.43 8.88 13.82
N ALA A 366 17.11 9.80 13.12
CA ALA A 366 18.36 10.38 13.60
C ALA A 366 18.21 11.05 14.98
N ARG A 367 17.12 11.81 15.18
CA ARG A 367 16.82 12.46 16.46
C ARG A 367 16.40 11.49 17.55
N LYS A 368 15.66 10.44 17.20
CA LYS A 368 15.25 9.38 18.13
C LYS A 368 16.48 8.63 18.65
N ASN A 369 17.41 8.27 17.77
CA ASN A 369 18.65 7.58 18.13
C ASN A 369 19.58 8.50 18.96
N GLY A 370 19.68 9.79 18.60
CA GLY A 370 20.45 10.77 19.37
C GLY A 370 19.92 11.01 20.79
N LYS A 371 18.61 10.89 21.01
CA LYS A 371 17.98 10.96 22.35
C LYS A 371 18.11 9.69 23.19
N GLN A 372 18.45 8.55 22.57
CA GLN A 372 18.69 7.29 23.28
C GLN A 372 20.15 7.12 23.70
N ALA A 373 21.07 7.87 23.07
CA ALA A 373 22.49 7.86 23.36
C ALA A 373 22.92 8.93 24.38
N ALA A 374 22.03 9.86 24.74
CA ALA A 374 22.19 10.90 25.75
C ALA A 374 21.29 10.59 26.95
#